data_AF-A0A224YSY2-F1
#
_entry.id   AF-A0A224YSY2-F1
#
_cell.length_a   1.000
_cell.length_b   1.000
_cell.length_c   1.000
_cell.angle_alpha   90.00
_cell.angle_beta   90.00
_cell.angle_gamma   90.00
#
_symmetry.space_group_name_H-M   'P 1'
#
loop_
_entity.id
_entity.type
_entity.pdbx_description
1 polymer ?
#
loop_
_entity_poly.entity_id
_entity_poly.type
_entity_poly.pdbx_seq_one_letter_code
_entity_poly.pdbx_strand_id
1 'polypeptide(L)'
;MSVMDYKLNLTATTLCLRITTEKQEFLLHEKLYAAIDPTQSNLTMKLKSLAVKLKKAKAELKWKSLTRHKRKMPHIRYDLDHVGLSDSDDDIIIASKACKDPSYTGPDPNAEVLPYDPVAHKERTMDIEAAKVIDDFPDEVYYNLDPNNIFEDLD
;
A
#
# COMPACT_ATOMS: atom_id res chain seq x y z
N MET A 1 -22.71 13.03 6.14
CA MET A 1 -22.91 14.07 5.10
C MET A 1 -23.43 13.35 3.87
N SER A 2 -24.63 13.67 3.41
CA SER A 2 -25.18 13.07 2.18
C SER A 2 -24.56 13.78 0.97
N VAL A 3 -23.94 13.03 0.06
CA VAL A 3 -23.49 13.57 -1.23
C VAL A 3 -24.74 13.84 -2.06
N MET A 4 -24.91 15.09 -2.52
CA MET A 4 -26.08 15.49 -3.31
C MET A 4 -25.89 15.17 -4.79
N ASP A 5 -24.67 15.36 -5.30
CA ASP A 5 -24.31 15.05 -6.69
C ASP A 5 -22.80 14.80 -6.82
N TYR A 6 -22.40 14.01 -7.80
CA TYR A 6 -21.00 13.83 -8.18
C TYR A 6 -20.85 13.65 -9.68
N LYS A 7 -19.75 14.21 -10.23
CA LYS A 7 -19.40 14.05 -11.64
C LYS A 7 -17.96 13.60 -11.76
N LEU A 8 -17.78 12.44 -12.38
CA LEU A 8 -16.47 11.89 -12.72
C LEU A 8 -16.21 12.08 -14.21
N ASN A 9 -15.11 12.75 -14.55
CA ASN A 9 -14.58 12.77 -15.90
C ASN A 9 -13.18 12.12 -15.88
N LEU A 10 -13.06 11.00 -16.60
CA LEU A 10 -11.79 10.30 -16.78
C LEU A 10 -11.28 10.52 -18.21
N THR A 11 -10.00 10.83 -18.33
CA THR A 11 -9.28 10.69 -19.60
C THR A 11 -8.18 9.65 -19.43
N ALA A 12 -7.49 9.32 -20.52
CA ALA A 12 -6.38 8.38 -20.46
C ALA A 12 -5.30 8.77 -19.43
N THR A 13 -5.16 10.05 -19.07
CA THR A 13 -4.08 10.52 -18.16
C THR A 13 -4.56 11.44 -17.04
N THR A 14 -5.86 11.76 -16.98
CA THR A 14 -6.39 12.68 -15.98
C THR A 14 -7.61 12.11 -15.26
N LEU A 15 -7.65 12.39 -13.96
CA LEU A 15 -8.77 12.11 -13.07
C LEU A 15 -9.37 13.44 -12.65
N CYS A 16 -10.62 13.69 -13.01
CA CYS A 16 -11.37 14.85 -12.56
C CYS A 16 -12.65 14.40 -11.86
N LEU A 17 -12.73 14.65 -10.54
CA LEU A 17 -13.89 14.32 -9.73
C LEU A 17 -14.42 15.60 -9.09
N ARG A 18 -15.67 15.93 -9.39
CA ARG A 18 -16.43 17.01 -8.77
C ARG A 18 -17.46 16.39 -7.84
N ILE A 19 -17.49 16.84 -6.58
CA ILE A 19 -18.43 16.38 -5.56
C ILE A 19 -19.18 17.60 -5.04
N THR A 20 -20.50 17.59 -5.16
CA THR A 20 -21.35 18.66 -4.67
C THR A 20 -22.09 18.18 -3.42
N THR A 21 -21.90 18.90 -2.32
CA THR A 21 -22.63 18.69 -1.06
C THR A 21 -23.53 19.89 -0.79
N GLU A 22 -24.44 19.77 0.18
CA GLU A 22 -25.32 20.89 0.59
C GLU A 22 -24.57 22.16 0.99
N LYS A 23 -23.33 22.02 1.47
CA LYS A 23 -22.55 23.14 2.05
C LYS A 23 -21.44 23.64 1.14
N GLN A 24 -20.88 22.77 0.30
CA GLN A 24 -19.69 23.08 -0.49
C GLN A 24 -19.52 22.15 -1.68
N GLU A 25 -18.78 22.65 -2.67
CA GLU A 25 -18.30 21.88 -3.81
C GLU A 25 -16.82 21.53 -3.59
N PHE A 26 -16.47 20.28 -3.87
CA PHE A 26 -15.10 19.79 -3.90
C PHE A 26 -14.72 19.43 -5.32
N LEU A 27 -13.53 19.87 -5.75
CA LEU A 27 -12.95 19.55 -7.04
C LEU A 27 -11.59 18.89 -6.85
N LEU A 28 -11.47 17.66 -7.34
CA LEU A 28 -10.21 16.94 -7.46
C LEU A 28 -9.83 16.87 -8.94
N HIS A 29 -8.71 17.46 -9.32
CA HIS A 29 -8.19 17.42 -10.67
C HIS A 29 -6.72 17.02 -10.65
N GLU A 30 -6.44 15.77 -11.02
CA GLU A 30 -5.13 15.16 -10.88
C GLU A 30 -4.64 14.55 -12.20
N LYS A 31 -3.34 14.71 -12.47
CA LYS A 31 -2.67 13.99 -13.56
C LYS A 31 -2.15 12.67 -13.03
N LEU A 32 -2.62 11.58 -13.63
CA LEU A 32 -2.25 10.22 -13.24
C LEU A 32 -0.79 9.93 -13.56
N TYR A 33 -0.19 9.02 -12.79
CA TYR A 33 1.20 8.60 -12.98
C TYR A 33 1.43 7.99 -14.38
N ALA A 34 0.48 7.18 -14.85
CA ALA A 34 0.52 6.56 -16.15
C ALA A 34 -0.88 6.46 -16.77
N ALA A 35 -0.95 5.97 -18.00
CA ALA A 35 -2.18 5.87 -18.74
C ALA A 35 -3.15 4.83 -18.15
N ILE A 36 -4.44 5.16 -18.17
CA ILE A 36 -5.56 4.29 -17.81
C ILE A 36 -6.45 4.04 -19.01
N ASP A 37 -7.29 3.01 -18.92
CA ASP A 37 -8.43 2.80 -19.81
C ASP A 37 -9.69 3.43 -19.18
N PRO A 38 -10.17 4.58 -19.69
CA PRO A 38 -11.35 5.25 -19.15
C PRO A 38 -12.63 4.43 -19.30
N THR A 39 -12.72 3.58 -20.32
CA THR A 39 -13.94 2.82 -20.64
C THR A 39 -14.18 1.66 -19.67
N GLN A 40 -13.11 1.12 -19.10
CA GLN A 40 -13.14 0.05 -18.09
C GLN A 40 -13.01 0.57 -16.66
N SER A 41 -12.91 1.89 -16.49
CA SER A 41 -12.81 2.53 -15.18
C SER A 41 -14.20 2.95 -14.70
N ASN A 42 -14.49 2.77 -13.41
CA ASN A 42 -15.81 3.06 -12.86
C ASN A 42 -15.75 3.77 -11.51
N LEU A 43 -16.88 4.35 -11.14
CA LEU A 43 -17.10 4.95 -9.83
C LEU A 43 -18.28 4.26 -9.17
N THR A 44 -18.09 3.83 -7.93
CA THR A 44 -19.12 3.24 -7.10
C THR A 44 -19.31 4.07 -5.85
N MET A 45 -20.58 4.33 -5.52
CA MET A 45 -20.95 4.99 -4.28
C MET A 45 -21.00 3.95 -3.16
N LYS A 46 -20.22 4.18 -2.10
CA LYS A 46 -20.30 3.45 -0.83
C LYS A 46 -21.08 4.29 0.18
N LEU A 47 -21.45 3.70 1.32
CA LEU A 47 -22.29 4.31 2.34
C LEU A 47 -21.79 5.69 2.84
N LYS A 48 -20.48 5.91 2.83
CA LYS A 48 -19.83 7.14 3.32
C LYS A 48 -18.70 7.66 2.41
N SER A 49 -18.50 7.07 1.24
CA SER A 49 -17.37 7.40 0.37
C SER A 49 -17.68 7.12 -1.11
N LEU A 50 -16.92 7.75 -1.99
CA LEU A 50 -16.90 7.44 -3.41
C LEU A 50 -15.65 6.61 -3.68
N ALA A 51 -15.83 5.43 -4.26
CA ALA A 51 -14.73 4.57 -4.67
C ALA A 51 -14.57 4.66 -6.19
N VAL A 52 -13.39 5.08 -6.64
CA VAL A 52 -13.05 5.13 -8.07
C VAL A 52 -12.09 3.98 -8.37
N LYS A 53 -12.51 3.05 -9.22
CA LYS A 53 -11.65 1.98 -9.72
C LYS A 53 -11.11 2.35 -11.09
N LEU A 54 -9.79 2.43 -11.20
CA LEU A 54 -9.08 2.76 -12.44
C LEU A 54 -8.47 1.51 -13.04
N LYS A 55 -8.75 1.24 -14.33
CA LYS A 55 -8.09 0.17 -15.08
C LYS A 55 -6.78 0.71 -15.66
N LYS A 56 -5.64 0.12 -15.28
CA LYS A 56 -4.35 0.44 -15.91
C LYS A 56 -4.40 0.08 -17.41
N ALA A 57 -3.91 0.97 -18.28
CA ALA A 57 -3.78 0.66 -19.70
C ALA A 57 -2.74 -0.44 -19.97
N LYS A 58 -1.72 -0.56 -19.12
CA LYS A 58 -0.72 -1.63 -19.12
C LYS A 58 -0.72 -2.32 -17.76
N ALA A 59 -1.09 -3.59 -17.71
CA ALA A 59 -1.24 -4.34 -16.46
C ALA A 59 0.09 -4.47 -15.69
N GLU A 60 1.18 -4.76 -16.41
CA GLU A 60 2.52 -4.97 -15.86
C GLU A 60 3.19 -3.68 -15.32
N LEU A 61 2.61 -2.52 -15.62
CA LEU A 61 3.21 -1.25 -15.19
C LEU A 61 3.01 -1.05 -13.68
N LYS A 62 4.11 -1.11 -12.93
CA LYS A 62 4.14 -0.78 -11.50
C LYS A 62 3.98 0.74 -11.32
N TRP A 63 3.02 1.14 -10.50
CA TRP A 63 2.76 2.55 -10.18
C TRP A 63 3.40 2.86 -8.83
N LYS A 64 4.38 3.76 -8.82
CA LYS A 64 5.02 4.21 -7.57
C LYS A 64 4.17 5.25 -6.82
N SER A 65 3.25 5.90 -7.52
CA SER A 65 2.34 6.90 -7.00
C SER A 65 1.06 6.91 -7.83
N LEU A 66 -0.03 7.46 -7.29
CA LEU A 66 -1.27 7.68 -8.04
C LEU A 66 -1.10 8.76 -9.11
N THR A 67 -0.36 9.82 -8.79
CA THR A 67 -0.20 11.01 -9.62
C THR A 67 1.23 11.19 -10.11
N ARG A 68 1.40 12.00 -11.16
CA ARG A 68 2.72 12.35 -11.72
C ARG A 68 3.46 13.42 -10.92
N HIS A 69 2.89 13.90 -9.82
CA HIS A 69 3.48 14.97 -9.03
C HIS A 69 4.74 14.49 -8.31
N LYS A 70 5.82 15.29 -8.40
CA LYS A 70 7.07 15.03 -7.65
C LYS A 70 6.95 15.39 -6.16
N ARG A 71 5.96 16.23 -5.81
CA ARG A 71 5.70 16.67 -4.43
C ARG A 71 4.53 15.89 -3.86
N LYS A 72 4.60 15.58 -2.57
CA LYS A 72 3.52 14.93 -1.82
C LYS A 72 2.31 15.87 -1.78
N MET A 73 1.15 15.34 -2.17
CA MET A 73 -0.12 16.07 -2.09
C MET A 73 -0.79 15.74 -0.75
N PRO A 74 -1.18 16.75 0.06
CA PRO A 74 -1.69 16.51 1.42
C PRO A 74 -3.04 15.77 1.44
N HIS A 75 -3.82 15.91 0.37
CA HIS A 75 -5.13 15.25 0.19
C HIS A 75 -5.03 13.83 -0.37
N ILE A 76 -3.84 13.36 -0.75
CA ILE A 76 -3.62 12.00 -1.27
C ILE A 76 -2.91 11.18 -0.19
N ARG A 77 -3.53 10.08 0.22
CA ARG A 77 -2.99 9.15 1.22
C ARG A 77 -3.16 7.72 0.72
N TYR A 78 -2.30 6.83 1.21
CA TYR A 78 -2.43 5.40 0.95
C TYR A 78 -3.57 4.84 1.80
N ASP A 79 -4.43 4.06 1.16
CA ASP A 79 -5.42 3.22 1.81
C ASP A 79 -4.76 1.85 2.05
N LEU A 80 -4.17 1.69 3.24
CA LEU A 80 -3.35 0.52 3.58
C LEU A 80 -4.19 -0.76 3.66
N ASP A 81 -5.48 -0.65 4.00
CA ASP A 81 -6.41 -1.78 4.11
C ASP A 81 -6.67 -2.46 2.76
N HIS A 82 -6.42 -1.74 1.65
CA HIS A 82 -6.66 -2.20 0.29
C HIS A 82 -5.38 -2.29 -0.56
N VAL A 83 -4.20 -2.22 0.06
CA VAL A 83 -2.94 -2.53 -0.63
C VAL A 83 -2.90 -4.04 -0.84
N GLY A 84 -3.24 -4.47 -2.05
CA GLY A 84 -2.93 -5.83 -2.48
C GLY A 84 -1.43 -6.01 -2.48
N LEU A 85 -0.91 -6.83 -1.55
CA LEU A 85 0.40 -7.43 -1.71
C LEU A 85 0.35 -8.17 -3.04
N SER A 86 1.25 -7.81 -3.95
CA SER A 86 1.46 -8.62 -5.15
C SER A 86 1.80 -10.03 -4.67
N ASP A 87 1.04 -11.05 -5.09
CA ASP A 87 1.32 -12.47 -4.83
C ASP A 87 2.65 -12.94 -5.48
N SER A 88 3.44 -12.04 -6.06
CA SER A 88 4.84 -12.35 -6.34
C SER A 88 5.60 -12.38 -5.01
N ASP A 89 6.02 -13.57 -4.59
CA ASP A 89 6.90 -13.80 -3.44
C ASP A 89 8.07 -12.79 -3.38
N ASP A 90 8.59 -12.39 -4.54
CA ASP A 90 9.65 -11.38 -4.67
C ASP A 90 9.26 -10.00 -4.11
N ASP A 91 8.04 -9.51 -4.38
CA ASP A 91 7.59 -8.20 -3.90
C ASP A 91 7.33 -8.22 -2.38
N ILE A 92 6.91 -9.37 -1.82
CA ILE A 92 6.73 -9.56 -0.37
C ILE A 92 8.10 -9.62 0.32
N ILE A 93 9.07 -10.33 -0.26
CA ILE A 93 10.45 -10.40 0.24
C ILE A 93 11.10 -9.01 0.20
N ILE A 94 10.92 -8.26 -0.88
CA ILE A 94 11.47 -6.89 -1.03
C ILE A 94 10.82 -5.95 -0.02
N ALA A 95 9.49 -5.97 0.14
CA ALA A 95 8.80 -5.14 1.11
C ALA A 95 9.22 -5.46 2.55
N SER A 96 9.35 -6.75 2.88
CA SER A 96 9.76 -7.21 4.22
C SER A 96 11.21 -6.85 4.54
N LYS A 97 12.11 -6.92 3.55
CA LYS A 97 13.52 -6.53 3.72
C LYS A 97 13.70 -5.01 3.79
N ALA A 98 12.97 -4.24 2.99
CA ALA A 98 13.00 -2.77 3.04
C ALA A 98 12.46 -2.20 4.36
N CYS A 99 11.48 -2.87 4.99
CA CYS A 99 11.01 -2.49 6.32
C CYS A 99 12.05 -2.74 7.43
N LYS A 100 12.95 -3.73 7.25
CA LYS A 100 14.01 -4.06 8.23
C LYS A 100 15.30 -3.28 7.98
N ASP A 101 15.58 -2.91 6.73
CA ASP A 101 16.74 -2.14 6.33
C ASP A 101 16.32 -1.03 5.34
N PRO A 102 16.29 0.24 5.77
CA PRO A 102 15.94 1.39 4.92
C PRO A 102 16.87 1.60 3.73
N SER A 103 18.05 0.99 3.72
CA SER A 103 19.05 1.09 2.65
C SER A 103 18.95 -0.05 1.63
N TYR A 104 18.03 -0.99 1.80
CA TYR A 104 17.85 -2.12 0.91
C TYR A 104 17.40 -1.67 -0.49
N THR A 105 18.24 -1.94 -1.51
CA THR A 105 17.99 -1.56 -2.91
C THR A 105 17.47 -2.70 -3.79
N GLY A 106 17.16 -3.86 -3.19
CA GLY A 106 16.76 -5.08 -3.87
C GLY A 106 17.82 -6.18 -3.80
N PRO A 107 17.51 -7.39 -4.28
CA PRO A 107 18.50 -8.46 -4.39
C PRO A 107 19.54 -8.09 -5.46
N ASP A 108 20.83 -8.19 -5.13
CA ASP A 108 21.91 -7.96 -6.09
C ASP A 108 21.86 -9.06 -7.17
N PRO A 109 21.65 -8.71 -8.46
CA PRO A 109 21.59 -9.67 -9.54
C PRO A 109 22.90 -10.42 -9.77
N ASN A 110 24.01 -9.96 -9.18
CA ASN A 110 25.33 -10.59 -9.25
C ASN A 110 25.73 -11.28 -7.94
N ALA A 111 24.83 -11.40 -6.95
CA ALA A 111 25.15 -12.09 -5.71
C ALA A 111 25.54 -13.55 -6.01
N GLU A 112 26.76 -13.90 -5.60
CA GLU A 112 27.28 -15.26 -5.75
C GLU A 112 26.39 -16.21 -4.93
N VAL A 113 25.75 -17.17 -5.62
CA VAL A 113 24.92 -18.17 -4.96
C VAL A 113 25.85 -19.06 -4.15
N LEU A 114 25.86 -18.87 -2.84
CA LEU A 114 26.67 -19.68 -1.95
C LEU A 114 26.24 -21.15 -2.06
N PRO A 115 27.19 -22.09 -1.99
CA PRO A 115 26.89 -23.51 -2.02
C PRO A 115 25.96 -23.88 -0.86
N TYR A 116 25.04 -24.81 -1.13
CA TYR A 116 24.04 -25.26 -0.18
C TYR A 116 24.67 -25.81 1.10
N ASP A 117 24.33 -25.23 2.24
CA ASP A 117 24.75 -25.72 3.56
C ASP A 117 23.65 -26.61 4.18
N PRO A 118 23.86 -27.93 4.25
CA PRO A 118 22.88 -28.85 4.82
C PRO A 118 22.68 -28.66 6.33
N VAL A 119 23.63 -28.06 7.05
CA VAL A 119 23.52 -27.79 8.49
C VAL A 119 22.55 -26.62 8.72
N ALA A 120 22.75 -25.52 8.00
CA ALA A 120 21.86 -24.35 8.05
C ALA A 120 20.42 -24.70 7.63
N HIS A 121 20.24 -25.60 6.67
CA HIS A 121 18.91 -26.06 6.29
C HIS A 121 18.23 -26.84 7.43
N LYS A 122 18.96 -27.73 8.10
CA LYS A 122 18.42 -28.56 9.19
C LYS A 122 18.04 -27.71 10.40
N GLU A 123 18.85 -26.72 10.77
CA GLU A 123 18.54 -25.75 11.82
C GLU A 123 17.26 -24.97 11.49
N ARG A 124 17.16 -24.44 10.27
CA ARG A 124 15.94 -23.75 9.81
C ARG A 124 14.70 -24.65 9.84
N THR A 125 14.84 -25.93 9.52
CA THR A 125 13.71 -26.87 9.53
C THR A 125 13.24 -27.13 10.96
N MET A 126 14.17 -27.29 11.90
CA MET A 126 13.86 -27.41 13.33
C MET A 126 13.20 -26.15 13.89
N ASP A 127 13.68 -24.96 13.53
CA ASP A 127 13.08 -23.69 13.97
C ASP A 127 11.64 -23.52 13.46
N ILE A 128 11.37 -23.92 12.22
CA ILE A 128 10.01 -23.89 11.63
C ILE A 128 9.10 -24.89 12.34
N GLU A 129 9.60 -26.07 12.69
CA GLU A 129 8.83 -27.06 13.46
C GLU A 129 8.58 -26.61 14.90
N ALA A 130 9.56 -25.97 15.55
CA ALA A 130 9.40 -25.39 16.88
C ALA A 130 8.43 -24.20 16.91
N ALA A 131 8.45 -23.36 15.87
CA ALA A 131 7.53 -22.22 15.74
C ALA A 131 6.06 -22.66 15.54
N LYS A 132 5.79 -23.87 15.05
CA LYS A 132 4.43 -24.42 14.93
C LYS A 132 3.81 -24.85 16.27
N VAL A 133 4.58 -24.86 17.36
CA VAL A 133 4.11 -25.26 18.70
C VAL A 133 3.59 -24.06 19.51
N ILE A 134 3.76 -22.84 19.01
CA ILE A 134 3.37 -21.61 19.72
C ILE A 134 2.13 -20.97 19.10
N ASP A 135 1.02 -21.72 19.11
CA ASP A 135 -0.31 -21.24 18.67
C ASP A 135 -1.22 -20.86 19.87
N ASP A 136 -0.63 -20.68 21.06
CA ASP A 136 -1.30 -20.13 22.25
C ASP A 136 -0.48 -18.95 22.80
N PHE A 137 -0.58 -17.80 22.15
CA PHE A 137 -0.29 -16.52 22.79
C PHE A 137 -1.62 -15.79 23.04
N PRO A 138 -1.87 -15.26 24.25
CA PRO A 138 -3.09 -14.49 24.52
C PRO A 138 -3.10 -13.19 23.69
N ASP A 139 -4.29 -12.85 23.17
CA ASP A 139 -4.60 -11.76 22.22
C ASP A 139 -4.29 -10.31 22.67
N GLU A 140 -3.60 -10.08 23.79
CA GLU A 140 -3.49 -8.73 24.35
C GLU A 140 -2.08 -8.38 24.85
N VAL A 141 -1.16 -8.00 23.96
CA VAL A 141 -0.16 -6.98 24.32
C VAL A 141 0.34 -6.20 23.09
N TYR A 142 -0.45 -5.25 22.60
CA TYR A 142 0.12 -4.09 21.90
C TYR A 142 0.11 -2.93 22.89
N TYR A 143 1.28 -2.62 23.46
CA TYR A 143 1.47 -1.36 24.17
C TYR A 143 1.31 -0.23 23.14
N ASN A 144 0.17 0.46 23.22
CA ASN A 144 -0.04 1.74 22.53
C ASN A 144 0.81 2.82 23.22
N LEU A 145 2.11 2.81 22.95
CA LEU A 145 2.98 3.94 23.28
C LEU A 145 2.72 5.06 22.26
N ASP A 146 2.17 6.18 22.74
CA ASP A 146 1.97 7.38 21.92
C ASP A 146 3.36 7.98 21.60
N PRO A 147 3.73 8.09 20.31
CA PRO A 147 5.04 8.64 19.92
C PRO A 147 5.23 10.13 20.28
N ASN A 148 4.23 10.80 20.85
CA ASN A 148 4.33 12.20 21.32
C ASN A 148 4.33 12.35 22.86
N ASN A 149 4.33 11.26 23.63
CA ASN A 149 4.31 11.34 25.08
C ASN A 149 5.73 11.53 25.66
N ILE A 150 6.15 12.78 25.81
CA ILE A 150 7.48 13.19 26.34
C ILE A 150 7.63 13.07 27.87
N PHE A 151 6.69 12.41 28.57
CA PHE A 151 6.71 12.25 30.03
C PHE A 151 6.84 10.79 30.51
N GLU A 152 7.09 9.82 29.62
CA GLU A 152 7.16 8.41 30.01
C GLU A 152 8.56 7.90 30.42
N ASP A 153 9.58 8.76 30.43
CA ASP A 153 10.92 8.43 30.95
C ASP A 153 11.15 9.01 32.36
N LEU A 154 10.25 8.72 33.30
CA LEU A 154 10.47 8.93 34.74
C LEU A 154 9.87 7.77 35.53
N ASP A 155 10.61 6.66 35.59
CA ASP A 155 10.97 5.94 36.84
C ASP A 155 12.03 4.84 36.55
#